data_AF-A0A9P6WUB1-F1
#
_entry.id   AF-A0A9P6WUB1-F1
#
_cell.length_a   1.000
_cell.length_b   1.000
_cell.length_c   1.000
_cell.angle_alpha   90.00
_cell.angle_beta   90.00
_cell.angle_gamma   90.00
#
_symmetry.space_group_name_H-M   'P 1'
#
loop_
_entity.id
_entity.type
_entity.pdbx_description
1 polymer ?
#
loop_
_entity_poly.entity_id
_entity_poly.type
_entity_poly.pdbx_seq_one_letter_code
_entity_poly.pdbx_strand_id
1 'polypeptide(L)'
;MCWPGKAVGCLSLVHLGVALSLQGDAKRGQAALAAAFAKSSSERPSYFGDYGSAIRDDALMIALTHENKLAKPAWDARAVDLGRGHRPPRQGPGCQPEGAGGR
;
A
#
# COMPACT_ATOMS: atom_id res chain seq x y z
N MET A 1 28.76 4.80 -13.57
CA MET A 1 27.47 4.95 -12.87
C MET A 1 27.20 3.69 -12.05
N CYS A 2 27.41 3.73 -10.73
CA CYS A 2 26.93 2.67 -9.84
C CYS A 2 25.51 3.04 -9.43
N TRP A 3 24.50 2.41 -10.04
CA TRP A 3 23.13 2.50 -9.57
C TRP A 3 23.08 1.92 -8.15
N PRO A 4 22.56 2.62 -7.13
CA PRO A 4 22.44 2.05 -5.80
C PRO A 4 21.41 0.90 -5.85
N GLY A 5 21.90 -0.33 -5.99
CA GLY A 5 21.13 -1.57 -6.06
C GLY A 5 20.49 -1.99 -4.73
N LYS A 6 20.05 -1.02 -3.93
CA LYS A 6 19.26 -1.29 -2.72
C LYS A 6 17.79 -1.13 -3.06
N ALA A 7 17.03 -2.19 -2.87
CA ALA A 7 15.57 -2.15 -2.83
C ALA A 7 15.14 -1.23 -1.67
N VAL A 8 15.00 0.08 -1.95
CA VAL A 8 14.60 1.08 -0.94
C VAL A 8 13.12 0.97 -0.64
N GLY A 9 12.30 0.64 -1.65
CA GLY A 9 10.84 0.59 -1.55
C GLY A 9 10.32 -0.68 -0.89
N CYS A 10 9.35 -0.53 0.01
CA CYS A 10 8.61 -1.62 0.66
C CYS A 10 8.00 -2.60 -0.37
N LEU A 11 7.43 -2.09 -1.47
CA LEU A 11 6.85 -2.90 -2.54
C LEU A 11 7.86 -3.84 -3.23
N SER A 12 9.11 -3.39 -3.42
CA SER A 12 10.14 -4.22 -4.06
C SER A 12 10.53 -5.44 -3.21
N LEU A 13 10.47 -5.32 -1.88
CA LEU A 13 10.64 -6.44 -0.95
C LEU A 13 9.46 -7.40 -0.98
N VAL A 14 8.22 -6.91 -1.18
CA VAL A 14 7.05 -7.79 -1.36
C VAL A 14 7.18 -8.62 -2.64
N HIS A 15 7.54 -8.00 -3.76
CA HIS A 15 7.79 -8.74 -5.00
C HIS A 15 8.85 -9.83 -4.82
N LEU A 16 9.97 -9.51 -4.16
CA LEU A 16 11.01 -10.49 -3.87
C LEU A 16 10.50 -11.60 -2.95
N GLY A 17 9.76 -11.27 -1.90
CA GLY A 17 9.23 -12.25 -0.95
C GLY A 17 8.22 -13.21 -1.57
N VAL A 18 7.35 -12.69 -2.45
CA VAL A 18 6.42 -13.50 -3.25
C VAL A 18 7.19 -14.40 -4.21
N ALA A 19 8.13 -13.86 -4.97
CA ALA A 19 8.94 -14.65 -5.92
C ALA A 19 9.67 -15.80 -5.21
N LEU A 20 10.33 -15.54 -4.08
CA LEU A 20 11.02 -16.56 -3.29
C LEU A 20 10.06 -17.64 -2.76
N SER A 21 8.86 -17.24 -2.32
CA SER A 21 7.84 -18.18 -1.85
C SER A 21 7.36 -19.10 -2.98
N LEU A 22 7.16 -18.55 -4.18
CA LEU A 22 6.78 -19.32 -5.37
C LEU A 22 7.91 -20.25 -5.85
N GLN A 23 9.17 -19.85 -5.67
CA GLN A 23 10.35 -20.68 -5.99
C GLN A 23 10.60 -21.81 -4.97
N GLY A 24 9.79 -21.90 -3.89
CA GLY A 24 9.91 -22.93 -2.87
C GLY A 24 10.77 -22.53 -1.66
N ASP A 25 11.36 -21.33 -1.65
CA ASP A 25 12.06 -20.79 -0.48
C ASP A 25 11.11 -19.96 0.40
N ALA A 26 10.18 -20.67 1.04
CA ALA A 26 9.18 -20.05 1.90
C ALA A 26 9.80 -19.32 3.11
N LYS A 27 10.96 -19.77 3.61
CA LYS A 27 11.61 -19.16 4.77
C LYS A 27 12.15 -17.77 4.43
N ARG A 28 12.90 -17.64 3.34
CA ARG A 28 13.41 -16.33 2.88
C ARG A 28 12.27 -15.45 2.37
N GLY A 29 11.28 -16.05 1.69
CA GLY A 29 10.08 -15.35 1.23
C GLY A 29 9.31 -14.68 2.37
N GLN A 30 9.02 -15.41 3.45
CA GLN A 30 8.34 -14.84 4.61
C GLN A 30 9.17 -13.79 5.34
N ALA A 31 10.49 -13.96 5.44
CA ALA A 31 11.37 -12.96 6.04
C ALA A 31 11.36 -11.64 5.23
N ALA A 32 11.40 -11.74 3.91
CA ALA A 32 11.30 -10.57 3.02
C ALA A 32 9.94 -9.87 3.14
N LEU A 33 8.83 -10.62 3.19
CA LEU A 33 7.50 -10.06 3.40
C LEU A 33 7.41 -9.36 4.77
N ALA A 34 7.88 -9.98 5.85
CA ALA A 34 7.88 -9.37 7.16
C ALA A 34 8.70 -8.06 7.18
N ALA A 35 9.87 -8.05 6.55
CA ALA A 35 10.69 -6.84 6.40
C ALA A 35 9.98 -5.76 5.56
N ALA A 36 9.23 -6.15 4.53
CA ALA A 36 8.47 -5.23 3.71
C ALA A 36 7.35 -4.54 4.49
N PHE A 37 6.56 -5.29 5.26
CA PHE A 37 5.46 -4.75 6.07
C PHE A 37 5.94 -3.99 7.30
N ALA A 38 7.15 -4.26 7.79
CA ALA A 38 7.78 -3.46 8.84
C ALA A 38 8.22 -2.07 8.36
N LYS A 39 8.40 -1.87 7.04
CA LYS A 39 8.70 -0.55 6.46
C LYS A 39 7.44 0.27 6.30
N SER A 40 7.55 1.55 6.64
CA SER A 40 6.49 2.53 6.39
C SER A 40 6.58 3.06 4.97
N SER A 41 5.46 3.06 4.25
CA SER A 41 5.35 3.67 2.92
C SER A 41 5.52 5.20 2.96
N SER A 42 5.42 5.80 4.16
CA SER A 42 5.69 7.22 4.40
C SER A 42 7.18 7.58 4.42
N GLU A 43 8.09 6.61 4.54
CA GLU A 43 9.54 6.84 4.46
C GLU A 43 10.04 7.00 3.01
N ARG A 44 9.13 6.99 2.02
CA ARG A 44 9.47 7.20 0.62
C ARG A 44 10.02 8.61 0.39
N PRO A 45 11.12 8.75 -0.37
CA PRO A 45 11.50 10.02 -0.97
C PRO A 45 10.38 10.56 -1.86
N SER A 46 10.28 11.89 -1.97
CA SER A 46 9.26 12.56 -2.80
C SER A 46 9.23 12.05 -4.25
N TYR A 47 10.39 11.69 -4.80
CA TYR A 47 10.49 11.06 -6.12
C TYR A 47 11.55 9.96 -6.14
N PHE A 48 11.15 8.76 -6.57
CA PHE A 48 12.02 7.58 -6.68
C PHE A 48 12.12 7.06 -8.13
N GLY A 49 11.43 7.68 -9.10
CA GLY A 49 11.46 7.27 -10.51
C GLY A 49 10.70 5.98 -10.82
N ASP A 50 9.93 5.46 -9.87
CA ASP A 50 9.15 4.22 -9.98
C ASP A 50 7.66 4.48 -10.21
N TYR A 51 7.27 5.71 -10.54
CA TYR A 51 5.88 6.17 -10.68
C TYR A 51 4.99 5.84 -9.46
N GLY A 52 5.59 5.76 -8.29
CA GLY A 52 4.91 5.33 -7.07
C GLY A 52 4.42 6.43 -6.16
N SER A 53 3.45 6.06 -5.34
CA SER A 53 2.94 6.83 -4.22
C SER A 53 2.78 5.89 -3.03
N ALA A 54 2.77 6.44 -1.81
CA ALA A 54 2.57 5.64 -0.60
C ALA A 54 1.29 4.80 -0.67
N ILE A 55 0.21 5.39 -1.19
CA ILE A 55 -1.11 4.75 -1.40
C ILE A 55 -0.99 3.55 -2.33
N ARG A 56 -0.33 3.73 -3.48
CA ARG A 56 -0.15 2.66 -4.46
C ARG A 56 0.61 1.51 -3.85
N ASP A 57 1.71 1.81 -3.17
CA ASP A 57 2.57 0.78 -2.59
C ASP A 57 1.81 0.01 -1.49
N ASP A 58 1.07 0.69 -0.62
CA ASP A 58 0.23 0.05 0.39
C ASP A 58 -0.86 -0.84 -0.21
N ALA A 59 -1.57 -0.35 -1.23
CA ALA A 59 -2.60 -1.14 -1.91
C ALA A 59 -2.01 -2.37 -2.61
N LEU A 60 -0.90 -2.21 -3.34
CA LEU A 60 -0.27 -3.31 -4.06
C LEU A 60 0.35 -4.34 -3.12
N MET A 61 0.98 -3.91 -2.02
CA MET A 61 1.53 -4.85 -1.03
C MET A 61 0.46 -5.81 -0.52
N ILE A 62 -0.75 -5.29 -0.25
CA ILE A 62 -1.87 -6.11 0.21
C ILE A 62 -2.37 -7.00 -0.94
N ALA A 63 -2.69 -6.42 -2.10
CA ALA A 63 -3.18 -7.17 -3.26
C ALA A 63 -2.28 -8.37 -3.63
N LEU A 64 -0.97 -8.15 -3.70
CA LEU A 64 0.01 -9.20 -4.03
C LEU A 64 0.03 -10.34 -3.01
N THR A 65 -0.09 -10.04 -1.72
CA THR A 65 -0.15 -11.09 -0.70
C THR A 65 -1.43 -11.91 -0.77
N HIS A 66 -2.55 -11.28 -1.09
CA HIS A 66 -3.84 -11.95 -1.29
C HIS A 66 -3.83 -12.85 -2.51
N GLU A 67 -3.36 -12.35 -3.65
CA GLU A 67 -3.26 -13.12 -4.90
C GLU A 67 -2.42 -14.39 -4.73
N ASN A 68 -1.35 -14.31 -3.95
CA ASN A 68 -0.44 -15.43 -3.73
C ASN A 68 -0.81 -16.31 -2.53
N LYS A 69 -1.96 -16.07 -1.88
CA LYS A 69 -2.42 -16.79 -0.67
C LYS A 69 -1.43 -16.73 0.50
N LEU A 70 -0.66 -15.64 0.57
CA LEU A 70 0.32 -15.35 1.62
C LEU A 70 -0.17 -14.26 2.59
N ALA A 71 -1.41 -13.79 2.42
CA ALA A 71 -2.02 -12.77 3.24
C ALA A 71 -2.10 -13.18 4.72
N LYS A 72 -1.91 -12.19 5.60
CA LYS A 72 -2.04 -12.36 7.06
C LYS A 72 -3.05 -11.32 7.56
N PRO A 73 -3.93 -11.66 8.51
CA PRO A 73 -4.90 -10.72 9.06
C PRO A 73 -4.27 -9.43 9.61
N ALA A 74 -3.04 -9.52 10.14
CA ALA A 74 -2.28 -8.37 10.61
C ALA A 74 -1.90 -7.37 9.50
N TRP A 75 -1.75 -7.83 8.26
CA TRP A 75 -1.44 -6.99 7.11
C TRP A 75 -2.70 -6.37 6.50
N ASP A 76 -3.82 -7.09 6.58
CA ASP A 76 -5.11 -6.63 6.07
C ASP A 76 -5.65 -5.40 6.81
N ALA A 77 -5.25 -5.21 8.06
CA ALA A 77 -5.56 -3.99 8.82
C ALA A 77 -5.12 -2.71 8.07
N ARG A 78 -3.99 -2.77 7.34
CA ARG A 78 -3.49 -1.65 6.54
C ARG A 78 -4.47 -1.27 5.41
N ALA A 79 -5.26 -2.20 4.87
CA ALA A 79 -6.27 -1.89 3.86
C ALA A 79 -7.42 -1.07 4.45
N VAL A 80 -7.80 -1.37 5.70
CA VAL A 80 -8.84 -0.62 6.41
C VAL A 80 -8.39 0.80 6.66
N ASP A 81 -7.14 0.99 7.09
CA ASP A 81 -6.56 2.32 7.32
C ASP A 81 -6.45 3.13 6.02
N LEU A 82 -6.02 2.49 4.94
CA LEU A 82 -5.98 3.11 3.61
C LEU A 82 -7.38 3.56 3.17
N GLY A 83 -8.39 2.70 3.34
CA GLY A 83 -9.78 3.02 3.04
C GLY A 83 -10.30 4.19 3.87
N ARG A 84 -9.92 4.30 5.15
CA ARG A 84 -10.31 5.44 6.01
C ARG A 84 -9.63 6.74 5.59
N GLY A 85 -8.36 6.71 5.23
CA GLY A 85 -7.60 7.90 4.82
C GLY A 85 -8.06 8.50 3.50
N HIS A 86 -8.58 7.68 2.58
CA HIS A 86 -9.00 8.13 1.24
C HIS A 86 -10.49 8.16 1.00
N ARG A 87 -11.31 7.72 1.97
CA ARG A 87 -12.76 7.80 1.85
C ARG A 87 -13.20 9.26 1.93
N PRO A 88 -13.82 9.81 0.87
CA PRO A 88 -14.41 11.13 0.97
C PRO A 88 -15.54 11.10 2.01
N PRO A 89 -15.80 12.22 2.71
CA PRO A 89 -16.97 12.33 3.57
C PRO A 89 -18.23 12.00 2.75
N ARG A 90 -19.20 11.31 3.37
CA ARG A 90 -20.49 11.06 2.73
C ARG A 90 -21.16 12.41 2.53
N GLN A 91 -21.11 12.93 1.30
CA GLN A 91 -22.02 13.98 0.87
C GLN A 91 -23.39 13.32 0.77
N GLY A 92 -24.19 13.42 1.84
CA GLY A 92 -25.63 13.23 1.73
C GLY A 92 -26.20 14.26 0.74
N PRO A 93 -27.41 14.07 0.19
CA PRO A 93 -28.03 15.11 -0.62
C PRO A 93 -27.98 16.41 0.17
N GLY A 94 -27.18 17.36 -0.32
CA GLY A 94 -27.04 18.65 0.33
C GLY A 94 -28.41 19.27 0.37
N CYS A 95 -28.97 19.41 1.57
CA CYS A 95 -30.12 20.27 1.79
C CYS A 95 -29.58 21.69 1.56
N GLN A 96 -29.58 22.12 0.29
CA GLN A 96 -29.41 23.53 0.00
C GLN A 96 -30.60 24.24 0.63
N PRO A 97 -30.40 25.29 1.43
CA PRO A 97 -31.52 26.11 1.86
C PRO A 97 -32.09 26.81 0.62
N GLU A 98 -33.06 26.19 -0.04
CA GLU A 98 -33.97 26.91 -0.93
C GLU A 98 -34.75 27.90 -0.07
N GLY A 99 -34.51 29.18 -0.29
CA GLY A 99 -35.35 30.24 0.27
C GLY A 99 -34.56 31.33 0.99
N ALA A 100 -33.89 32.19 0.23
CA ALA A 100 -33.72 33.58 0.62
C ALA A 100 -34.16 34.45 -0.57
N GLY A 101 -35.47 34.45 -0.84
CA GLY A 101 -36.10 35.56 -1.54
C GLY A 101 -36.01 36.80 -0.64
N GLY A 102 -35.47 37.90 -1.16
CA GLY A 102 -35.36 39.14 -0.43
C GLY A 102 -34.84 40.27 -1.29
N ARG A 103 -35.80 40.94 -1.96
CA ARG A 103 -35.81 42.33 -2.51
C ARG A 103 -34.49 43.00 -2.85
#